data_AF-A0A238W7P9-F1
#
_entry.id   AF-A0A238W7P9-F1
#
_cell.length_a   1.000
_cell.length_b   1.000
_cell.length_c   1.000
_cell.angle_alpha   90.00
_cell.angle_beta   90.00
_cell.angle_gamma   90.00
#
_symmetry.space_group_name_H-M   'P 1'
#
loop_
_entity.id
_entity.type
_entity.pdbx_description
1 polymer ?
#
loop_
_entity_poly.entity_id
_entity_poly.type
_entity_poly.pdbx_seq_one_letter_code
_entity_poly.pdbx_strand_id
1 'polypeptide(L)'
;MLTLTRSVGETIRIGDDIEVHVIEVRGGTVRLGFKAPREVAIHREEVYRQIAEANLLAAQVTADTLGALAAFAPSAGATETVAARPDGATG
;
A
#
# COMPACT_ATOMS: atom_id res chain seq x y z
N MET A 1 2.68 6.15 25.54
CA MET A 1 2.74 7.52 24.97
C MET A 1 3.99 8.18 25.52
N LEU A 2 4.91 8.62 24.66
CA LEU A 2 6.13 9.34 25.03
C LEU A 2 6.03 10.77 24.49
N THR A 3 6.21 11.77 25.34
CA THR A 3 6.06 13.18 24.98
C THR A 3 7.42 13.86 24.98
N LEU A 4 7.85 14.40 23.84
CA LEU A 4 9.06 15.20 23.73
C LEU A 4 8.71 16.61 23.30
N THR A 5 9.28 17.59 23.99
CA THR A 5 9.22 19.00 23.58
C THR A 5 10.48 19.32 22.79
N ARG A 6 10.33 19.67 21.52
CA ARG A 6 11.42 20.07 20.61
C ARG A 6 11.13 21.43 20.03
N SER A 7 12.18 22.20 19.80
CA SER A 7 12.16 23.50 19.15
C SER A 7 12.23 23.36 17.64
N VAL A 8 11.91 24.44 16.92
CA VAL A 8 12.06 24.52 15.46
C VAL A 8 13.50 24.20 15.07
N GLY A 9 13.67 23.34 14.06
CA GLY A 9 14.96 22.91 13.54
C GLY A 9 15.55 21.67 14.23
N GLU A 10 14.87 21.09 15.21
CA GLU A 10 15.34 19.86 15.85
C GLU A 10 14.73 18.60 15.20
N THR A 11 15.48 17.51 15.30
CA THR A 11 15.13 16.20 14.73
C THR A 11 14.90 15.18 15.83
N ILE A 12 13.87 14.37 15.69
CA ILE A 12 13.55 13.22 16.53
C ILE A 12 13.81 11.97 15.70
N ARG A 13 14.58 11.02 16.24
CA ARG A 13 14.77 9.71 15.62
C ARG A 13 13.93 8.66 16.32
N ILE A 14 13.25 7.83 15.54
CA ILE A 14 12.44 6.71 16.02
C ILE A 14 13.02 5.44 15.39
N GLY A 15 13.67 4.60 16.20
CA GLY A 15 14.48 3.49 15.70
C GLY A 15 15.68 3.98 14.90
N ASP A 16 16.07 3.21 13.88
CA ASP A 16 17.21 3.52 13.00
C ASP A 16 16.79 4.13 11.65
N ASP A 17 15.51 3.97 11.31
CA ASP A 17 14.99 4.22 9.96
C ASP A 17 14.13 5.48 9.84
N ILE A 18 13.59 6.00 10.94
CA ILE A 18 12.62 7.10 10.91
C ILE A 18 13.22 8.36 11.55
N GLU A 19 13.26 9.44 10.77
CA GLU A 19 13.62 10.78 11.22
C GLU A 19 12.42 11.73 11.08
N VAL A 20 12.07 12.43 12.16
CA VAL A 20 11.04 13.45 12.20
C VAL A 20 11.70 14.80 12.45
N HIS A 21 11.54 15.73 11.52
CA HIS A 21 12.15 17.05 11.54
C HIS A 21 11.08 18.10 11.84
N VAL A 22 11.29 18.93 12.86
CA VAL A 22 10.41 20.07 13.13
C VAL A 22 10.81 21.22 12.22
N ILE A 23 10.09 21.43 11.12
CA ILE A 23 10.44 22.44 10.11
C ILE A 23 10.13 23.84 10.61
N GLU A 24 8.92 24.03 11.16
CA GLU A 24 8.47 25.35 11.62
C GLU A 24 7.30 25.22 12.59
N VAL A 25 7.21 26.16 13.54
CA VAL A 25 6.06 26.31 14.43
C VAL A 25 5.50 27.72 14.23
N ARG A 26 4.27 27.83 13.76
CA ARG A 26 3.55 29.11 13.60
C ARG A 26 2.17 29.04 14.22
N GLY A 27 1.90 29.89 15.21
CA GLY A 27 0.54 30.09 15.74
C GLY A 27 -0.19 28.81 16.18
N GLY A 28 0.53 27.83 16.73
CA GLY A 28 -0.02 26.53 17.13
C GLY A 28 -0.04 25.46 16.03
N THR A 29 0.29 25.81 14.78
CA THR A 29 0.51 24.83 13.69
C THR A 29 1.97 24.46 13.61
N VAL A 30 2.26 23.16 13.57
CA VAL A 30 3.62 22.62 13.45
C VAL A 30 3.77 21.98 12.08
N ARG A 31 4.81 22.37 11.33
CA ARG A 31 5.24 21.66 10.13
C ARG A 31 6.24 20.60 10.52
N LEU A 32 5.88 19.35 10.26
CA LEU A 32 6.72 18.18 10.50
C LEU A 32 7.15 17.61 9.15
N GLY A 33 8.46 17.42 8.99
CA GLY A 33 9.05 16.65 7.90
C GLY A 33 9.29 15.22 8.39
N PHE A 34 8.93 14.24 7.58
CA PHE A 34 9.16 12.83 7.89
C PHE A 34 10.10 12.27 6.84
N LYS A 35 11.15 11.58 7.29
CA LYS A 35 12.07 10.85 6.44
C LYS A 35 12.10 9.43 6.96
N ALA A 36 11.53 8.52 6.18
CA ALA A 36 11.48 7.10 6.48
C ALA A 36 11.72 6.30 5.19
N PRO A 37 12.25 5.07 5.27
CA PRO A 37 12.39 4.18 4.13
C PRO A 37 11.01 3.77 3.57
N ARG A 38 11.02 3.24 2.35
CA ARG A 38 9.80 2.89 1.58
C ARG A 38 8.93 1.83 2.26
N GLU A 39 9.51 1.06 3.18
CA GLU A 39 8.83 0.05 3.99
C GLU A 39 7.89 0.69 5.03
N VAL A 40 8.18 1.92 5.47
CA VAL A 40 7.37 2.65 6.44
C VAL A 40 6.50 3.67 5.71
N ALA A 41 5.25 3.29 5.46
CA ALA A 41 4.29 4.15 4.80
C ALA A 41 3.74 5.21 5.77
N ILE A 42 4.16 6.47 5.58
CA ILE A 42 3.71 7.61 6.38
C ILE A 42 2.35 8.07 5.86
N HIS A 43 1.31 7.86 6.67
CA HIS A 43 -0.05 8.29 6.37
C HIS A 43 -0.48 9.38 7.34
N ARG A 44 -1.36 10.26 6.89
CA ARG A 44 -2.13 11.10 7.81
C ARG A 44 -3.12 10.20 8.55
N GLU A 45 -3.38 10.50 9.82
CA GLU A 45 -4.27 9.68 10.67
C GLU A 45 -5.63 9.43 10.01
N GLU A 46 -6.20 10.45 9.35
CA GLU A 46 -7.49 10.33 8.67
C GLU A 46 -7.48 9.38 7.46
N VAL A 47 -6.32 9.18 6.84
CA VAL A 47 -6.16 8.29 5.68
C VAL A 47 -5.92 6.86 6.15
N TYR A 48 -5.14 6.68 7.22
CA TYR A 48 -4.89 5.36 7.79
C TYR A 48 -6.18 4.69 8.28
N ARG A 49 -7.06 5.46 8.93
CA ARG A 49 -8.33 4.93 9.43
C ARG A 49 -9.23 4.41 8.30
N GLN A 50 -9.34 5.15 7.21
CA GLN A 50 -10.16 4.75 6.05
C GLN A 50 -9.63 3.51 5.34
N ILE A 51 -8.31 3.38 5.19
CA ILE A 51 -7.69 2.21 4.53
C ILE A 51 -7.81 0.97 5.42
N ALA A 52 -7.61 1.11 6.73
CA ALA A 52 -7.77 0.01 7.67
C ALA A 52 -9.22 -0.51 7.71
N GLU A 53 -10.20 0.39 7.70
CA GLU A 53 -11.63 0.04 7.69
C GLU A 53 -12.02 -0.61 6.35
N ALA A 54 -11.54 -0.09 5.22
CA ALA A 54 -11.77 -0.67 3.90
C ALA A 54 -11.17 -2.08 3.76
N ASN A 55 -9.97 -2.32 4.27
CA ASN A 55 -9.35 -3.65 4.27
C ASN A 55 -10.09 -4.64 5.18
N LEU A 56 -10.59 -4.19 6.34
CA LEU A 56 -11.41 -5.01 7.24
C LEU A 56 -12.74 -5.41 6.61
N LEU A 57 -13.39 -4.51 5.87
CA LEU A 57 -14.62 -4.79 5.13
C LEU A 57 -14.37 -5.73 3.94
N ALA A 58 -13.27 -5.52 3.20
CA ALA A 58 -12.87 -6.39 2.10
C ALA A 58 -12.46 -7.80 2.56
N ALA A 59 -12.00 -7.97 3.80
CA ALA A 59 -11.70 -9.27 4.38
C ALA A 59 -12.95 -10.05 4.84
N GLN A 60 -14.11 -9.38 4.99
CA GLN A 60 -15.38 -9.99 5.42
C GLN A 60 -16.27 -10.47 4.26
N VAL A 61 -15.68 -10.69 3.08
CA VAL A 61 -16.41 -11.25 1.94
C VAL A 61 -16.85 -12.69 2.28
N THR A 62 -18.16 -12.87 2.46
CA THR A 62 -18.77 -14.14 2.86
C THR A 62 -18.75 -15.15 1.69
N ALA A 63 -18.70 -16.44 2.02
CA ALA A 63 -18.65 -17.53 1.03
C ALA A 63 -19.79 -17.48 -0.02
N ASP A 64 -20.95 -16.94 0.36
CA ASP A 64 -22.09 -16.70 -0.55
C ASP A 64 -21.75 -15.76 -1.71
N THR A 65 -20.96 -14.72 -1.45
CA THR A 65 -20.56 -13.75 -2.49
C THR A 65 -19.49 -14.31 -3.44
N LEU A 66 -18.62 -15.21 -2.96
CA LEU A 66 -17.68 -15.94 -3.84
C LEU A 66 -18.42 -16.86 -4.82
N GLY A 67 -19.49 -17.51 -4.39
CA GLY A 67 -20.32 -18.37 -5.24
C GLY A 67 -21.00 -17.60 -6.38
N ALA A 68 -21.50 -16.39 -6.10
CA ALA A 68 -22.11 -15.53 -7.11
C ALA A 68 -21.09 -14.95 -8.11
N LEU A 69 -19.86 -14.66 -7.67
CA LEU A 69 -18.78 -14.17 -8.54
C LEU A 69 -18.19 -15.28 -9.43
N ALA A 70 -18.16 -16.53 -8.95
CA ALA A 70 -17.74 -17.68 -9.75
C ALA A 70 -18.66 -17.92 -10.96
N ALA A 71 -19.94 -17.57 -10.86
CA ALA A 71 -20.88 -17.60 -11.98
C ALA A 71 -20.58 -16.54 -13.06
N PHE A 72 -19.79 -15.51 -12.73
CA PHE A 72 -19.39 -14.43 -13.63
C PHE A 72 -17.91 -14.51 -14.06
N ALA A 73 -17.19 -15.55 -13.65
CA ALA A 73 -15.82 -15.76 -14.08
C ALA A 73 -15.81 -16.01 -15.61
N PRO A 74 -15.05 -15.21 -16.39
CA PRO A 74 -14.88 -15.51 -17.80
C PRO A 74 -14.22 -16.88 -17.89
N SER A 75 -14.86 -17.82 -18.61
CA SER A 75 -14.22 -19.08 -18.97
C SER A 75 -12.86 -18.74 -19.54
N ALA A 76 -11.80 -19.27 -18.93
CA ALA A 76 -10.44 -19.16 -19.43
C ALA A 76 -10.44 -19.67 -20.88
N GLY A 77 -10.60 -18.74 -21.81
CA GLY A 77 -10.56 -18.98 -23.23
C GLY A 77 -9.11 -19.28 -23.60
N ALA A 78 -8.94 -20.48 -24.15
CA ALA A 78 -7.91 -20.84 -25.11
C ALA A 78 -6.51 -20.23 -24.88
N THR A 79 -5.66 -20.97 -24.18
CA THR A 79 -4.24 -20.99 -24.54
C THR A 79 -4.14 -21.59 -25.94
N GLU A 80 -4.23 -20.75 -26.97
CA GLU A 80 -3.73 -21.05 -28.31
C GLU A 80 -2.22 -21.25 -28.22
N THR A 81 -1.79 -22.49 -28.00
CA THR A 81 -0.41 -22.89 -28.23
C THR A 81 -0.19 -22.96 -29.73
N VAL A 82 0.21 -21.84 -30.33
CA VAL A 82 0.87 -21.83 -31.65
C VAL A 82 2.28 -22.41 -31.44
N ALA A 83 2.46 -23.68 -31.78
CA ALA A 83 3.77 -24.34 -31.81
C ALA A 83 3.91 -25.10 -33.13
N ALA A 84 4.57 -24.42 -34.07
CA ALA A 84 5.41 -24.94 -35.15
C ALA A 84 4.86 -26.08 -36.03
N ARG A 85 4.44 -25.72 -37.24
CA ARG A 85 4.60 -26.57 -38.43
C ARG A 85 6.10 -26.69 -38.73
N PRO A 86 6.71 -27.89 -38.75
CA PRO A 86 7.93 -28.10 -39.50
C PRO A 86 7.53 -28.45 -40.93
N ASP A 87 7.38 -27.44 -41.78
CA ASP A 87 7.43 -27.64 -43.23
C ASP A 87 8.90 -27.76 -43.63
N GLY A 88 9.26 -28.87 -44.30
CA GLY A 88 10.55 -29.00 -44.97
C GLY A 88 11.26 -30.35 -44.82
N ALA A 89 10.59 -31.46 -45.17
CA ALA A 89 11.28 -32.66 -45.63
C ALA A 89 11.47 -32.57 -47.15
N THR A 90 12.73 -32.59 -47.58
CA THR A 90 13.28 -33.21 -48.81
C THR A 90 12.65 -32.89 -50.17
N GLY A 91 13.48 -32.36 -51.07
CA GLY A 91 13.27 -32.31 -52.52
C GLY A 91 14.32 -31.47 -53.23
#